data_AF-A0A3C0N788-F1
#
_entry.id   AF-A0A3C0N788-F1
#
_cell.length_a   1.000
_cell.length_b   1.000
_cell.length_c   1.000
_cell.angle_alpha   90.00
_cell.angle_beta   90.00
_cell.angle_gamma   90.00
#
_symmetry.space_group_name_H-M   'P 1'
#
loop_
_entity.id
_entity.type
_entity.pdbx_description
1 polymer ?
#
loop_
_entity_poly.entity_id
_entity_poly.type
_entity_poly.pdbx_seq_one_letter_code
_entity_poly.pdbx_strand_id
1 'polypeptide(L)'
;MSKPIFELVDELPTNNITTMALRSLDFVIPGEWNNLVGFDNTIREVTGETDEEIIQQIGDRAVYLYNDRSQGYQRAMWLYQTVDKTDYALGAAALANKVGEKIPLMGFLNRLTPKADKAQTIDLCLKLVVELVAFCQINGIPGDSIGDFVASLGDYSGENLMRMTALVCFDGLIPLGPDFIMQAQSTLSGLGPSDLEQNNTFSSISDAIPGNDSGGKLDFIGRSFDSVKGWMSGFVGAKGLTPEKVANNLQGFVEIADDKLDYLGAFLDVSTNYYEHTGTQTLARRLIERAVAEI
;
A
#
# COMPACT_ATOMS: atom_id res chain seq x y z
N MET A 1 17.46 -2.64 -16.01
CA MET A 1 16.20 -2.09 -16.55
C MET A 1 15.09 -2.43 -15.57
N SER A 2 14.16 -1.52 -15.28
CA SER A 2 12.93 -1.87 -14.55
C SER A 2 12.16 -2.90 -15.38
N LYS A 3 11.46 -3.83 -14.71
CA LYS A 3 10.54 -4.74 -15.41
C LYS A 3 9.47 -3.92 -16.14
N PRO A 4 9.05 -4.33 -17.35
CA PRO A 4 7.96 -3.68 -18.05
C PRO A 4 6.65 -3.88 -17.28
N ILE A 5 5.68 -2.97 -17.47
CA ILE A 5 4.42 -2.99 -16.71
C ILE A 5 3.62 -4.28 -16.92
N PHE A 6 3.56 -4.80 -18.15
CA PHE A 6 2.80 -6.03 -18.41
C PHE A 6 3.36 -7.21 -17.60
N GLU A 7 4.68 -7.37 -17.53
CA GLU A 7 5.33 -8.42 -16.75
C GLU A 7 5.02 -8.27 -15.26
N LEU A 8 5.04 -7.05 -14.72
CA LEU A 8 4.69 -6.79 -13.32
C LEU A 8 3.23 -7.19 -13.01
N VAL A 9 2.30 -6.93 -13.93
CA VAL A 9 0.88 -7.24 -13.76
C VAL A 9 0.59 -8.73 -13.97
N ASP A 10 1.28 -9.37 -14.91
CA ASP A 10 1.15 -10.80 -15.18
C ASP A 10 1.74 -11.66 -14.05
N GLU A 11 2.78 -11.17 -13.38
CA GLU A 11 3.41 -11.83 -12.23
C GLU A 11 2.66 -11.60 -10.90
N LEU A 12 1.60 -10.78 -10.88
CA LEU A 12 0.83 -10.59 -9.66
C LEU A 12 0.25 -11.93 -9.19
N PRO A 13 0.35 -12.25 -7.88
CA PRO A 13 -0.16 -13.50 -7.36
C PRO A 13 -1.69 -13.51 -7.41
N THR A 14 -2.27 -14.56 -7.99
CA THR A 14 -3.74 -14.78 -7.94
C THR A 14 -4.20 -15.23 -6.54
N ASN A 15 -3.33 -15.95 -5.83
CA ASN A 15 -3.53 -16.39 -4.46
C ASN A 15 -2.21 -16.51 -3.68
N ASN A 16 -2.02 -15.67 -2.69
CA ASN A 16 -0.95 -15.69 -1.69
C ASN A 16 -1.40 -14.99 -0.40
N ILE A 17 -0.51 -14.86 0.59
CA ILE A 17 -0.82 -14.22 1.88
C ILE A 17 -1.28 -12.77 1.70
N THR A 18 -0.61 -11.98 0.86
CA THR A 18 -1.06 -10.61 0.54
C THR A 18 -2.51 -10.60 0.07
N THR A 19 -2.87 -11.41 -0.92
CA THR A 19 -4.24 -11.45 -1.44
C THR A 19 -5.24 -12.00 -0.41
N MET A 20 -4.84 -12.92 0.47
CA MET A 20 -5.69 -13.43 1.55
C MET A 20 -5.95 -12.35 2.60
N ALA A 21 -4.90 -11.60 2.98
CA ALA A 21 -5.02 -10.45 3.87
C ALA A 21 -5.93 -9.38 3.27
N LEU A 22 -5.72 -8.99 2.01
CA LEU A 22 -6.59 -8.02 1.33
C LEU A 22 -8.05 -8.50 1.23
N ARG A 23 -8.29 -9.78 0.87
CA ARG A 23 -9.65 -10.36 0.87
C ARG A 23 -10.30 -10.35 2.24
N SER A 24 -9.52 -10.48 3.32
CA SER A 24 -10.06 -10.39 4.68
C SER A 24 -10.59 -9.01 5.04
N LEU A 25 -10.27 -7.97 4.26
CA LEU A 25 -10.79 -6.61 4.43
C LEU A 25 -12.05 -6.33 3.60
N ASP A 26 -12.57 -7.31 2.85
CA ASP A 26 -13.80 -7.13 2.07
C ASP A 26 -14.99 -6.71 2.95
N PHE A 27 -15.06 -7.15 4.22
CA PHE A 27 -16.11 -6.70 5.14
C PHE A 27 -16.09 -5.17 5.42
N VAL A 28 -14.95 -4.51 5.19
CA VAL A 28 -14.78 -3.06 5.36
C VAL A 28 -15.30 -2.33 4.12
N ILE A 29 -14.98 -2.85 2.94
CA ILE A 29 -15.28 -2.27 1.62
C ILE A 29 -15.85 -3.34 0.67
N PRO A 30 -17.09 -3.80 0.92
CA PRO A 30 -17.62 -5.00 0.26
C PRO A 30 -17.70 -4.86 -1.25
N GLY A 31 -17.03 -5.76 -1.97
CA GLY A 31 -17.02 -5.81 -3.43
C GLY A 31 -16.23 -4.69 -4.11
N GLU A 32 -15.57 -3.82 -3.36
CA GLU A 32 -14.81 -2.70 -3.93
C GLU A 32 -13.55 -3.19 -4.64
N TRP A 33 -12.90 -4.25 -4.15
CA TRP A 33 -11.64 -4.73 -4.71
C TRP A 33 -11.73 -6.16 -5.23
N ASN A 34 -11.22 -6.33 -6.44
CA ASN A 34 -11.00 -7.63 -7.07
C ASN A 34 -9.51 -7.83 -7.33
N ASN A 35 -9.02 -9.06 -7.14
CA ASN A 35 -7.64 -9.40 -7.48
C ASN A 35 -7.47 -9.62 -8.99
N LEU A 36 -7.58 -8.53 -9.76
CA LEU A 36 -7.38 -8.52 -11.19
C LEU A 36 -5.88 -8.69 -11.50
N VAL A 37 -5.57 -9.74 -12.26
CA VAL A 37 -4.22 -10.19 -12.63
C VAL A 37 -4.20 -10.47 -14.12
N GLY A 38 -3.07 -10.20 -14.76
CA GLY A 38 -2.91 -10.30 -16.20
C GLY A 38 -3.16 -8.97 -16.88
N PHE A 39 -2.19 -8.47 -17.63
CA PHE A 39 -2.26 -7.15 -18.27
C PHE A 39 -3.40 -7.08 -19.27
N ASP A 40 -3.50 -8.12 -20.09
CA ASP A 40 -4.57 -8.34 -21.07
C ASP A 40 -5.96 -8.44 -20.44
N ASN A 41 -6.08 -9.15 -19.30
CA ASN A 41 -7.32 -9.22 -18.54
C ASN A 41 -7.69 -7.83 -17.98
N THR A 42 -6.68 -7.07 -17.56
CA THR A 42 -6.87 -5.72 -17.04
C THR A 42 -7.37 -4.78 -18.12
N ILE A 43 -6.85 -4.88 -19.35
CA ILE A 43 -7.36 -4.09 -20.49
C ILE A 43 -8.84 -4.40 -20.70
N ARG A 44 -9.20 -5.67 -20.83
CA ARG A 44 -10.59 -6.11 -21.06
C ARG A 44 -11.53 -5.62 -19.96
N GLU A 45 -11.13 -5.73 -18.70
CA GLU A 45 -11.95 -5.29 -17.56
C GLU A 45 -12.12 -3.76 -17.51
N VAL A 46 -11.06 -3.00 -17.81
CA VAL A 46 -11.08 -1.53 -17.72
C VAL A 46 -11.85 -0.92 -18.89
N THR A 47 -11.68 -1.45 -20.10
CA THR A 47 -12.22 -0.83 -21.32
C THR A 47 -13.51 -1.50 -21.82
N GLY A 48 -13.78 -2.74 -21.41
CA GLY A 48 -14.85 -3.57 -21.97
C GLY A 48 -14.54 -4.11 -23.38
N GLU A 49 -13.30 -3.93 -23.86
CA GLU A 49 -12.93 -4.24 -25.23
C GLU A 49 -12.70 -5.74 -25.44
N THR A 50 -13.07 -6.25 -26.61
CA THR A 50 -12.94 -7.68 -26.95
C THR A 50 -12.19 -7.92 -28.25
N ASP A 51 -11.93 -6.87 -29.03
CA ASP A 51 -11.13 -6.96 -30.24
C ASP A 51 -9.63 -7.05 -29.88
N GLU A 52 -8.99 -8.15 -30.30
CA GLU A 52 -7.58 -8.43 -29.98
C GLU A 52 -6.62 -7.40 -30.58
N GLU A 53 -6.95 -6.79 -31.74
CA GLU A 53 -6.11 -5.75 -32.33
C GLU A 53 -6.17 -4.46 -31.51
N ILE A 54 -7.37 -4.09 -31.02
CA ILE A 54 -7.54 -2.91 -30.15
C ILE A 54 -6.86 -3.14 -28.80
N ILE A 55 -7.01 -4.34 -28.21
CA ILE A 55 -6.34 -4.70 -26.95
C ILE A 55 -4.83 -4.58 -27.08
N GLN A 56 -4.25 -5.09 -28.17
CA GLN A 56 -2.82 -4.96 -28.44
C GLN A 56 -2.39 -3.49 -28.56
N GLN A 57 -3.14 -2.65 -29.28
CA GLN A 57 -2.83 -1.23 -29.43
C GLN A 57 -2.84 -0.49 -28.08
N ILE A 58 -3.85 -0.75 -27.24
CA ILE A 58 -3.94 -0.19 -25.88
C ILE A 58 -2.74 -0.66 -25.05
N GLY A 59 -2.41 -1.95 -25.12
CA GLY A 59 -1.27 -2.54 -24.41
C GLY A 59 0.06 -1.88 -24.81
N ASP A 60 0.32 -1.76 -26.11
CA ASP A 60 1.54 -1.11 -26.64
C ASP A 60 1.64 0.35 -26.19
N ARG A 61 0.52 1.09 -26.22
CA ARG A 61 0.49 2.48 -25.77
C ARG A 61 0.72 2.61 -24.28
N ALA A 62 0.12 1.76 -23.47
CA ALA A 62 0.34 1.72 -22.02
C ALA A 62 1.81 1.39 -21.67
N VAL A 63 2.43 0.44 -22.39
CA VAL A 63 3.87 0.13 -22.23
C VAL A 63 4.74 1.30 -22.63
N TYR A 64 4.40 2.02 -23.70
CA TYR A 64 5.10 3.25 -24.09
C TYR A 64 5.03 4.31 -22.99
N LEU A 65 3.82 4.61 -22.48
CA LEU A 65 3.60 5.58 -21.41
C LEU A 65 4.37 5.24 -20.14
N TYR A 66 4.41 3.95 -19.75
CA TYR A 66 5.17 3.50 -18.59
C TYR A 66 6.68 3.69 -18.76
N ASN A 67 7.21 3.50 -19.96
CA ASN A 67 8.65 3.63 -20.22
C ASN A 67 9.13 5.07 -20.40
N ASP A 68 8.21 6.01 -20.63
CA ASP A 68 8.53 7.44 -20.63
C ASP A 68 8.75 7.95 -19.20
N ARG A 69 10.01 8.16 -18.85
CA ARG A 69 10.43 8.63 -17.52
C ARG A 69 9.86 10.00 -17.15
N SER A 70 9.43 10.80 -18.12
CA SER A 70 8.80 12.09 -17.85
C SER A 70 7.38 11.95 -17.28
N GLN A 71 6.76 10.77 -17.39
CA GLN A 71 5.39 10.50 -16.93
C GLN A 71 5.27 10.08 -15.46
N GLY A 72 6.39 9.88 -14.73
CA GLY A 72 6.36 9.55 -13.29
C GLY A 72 5.94 8.12 -12.92
N TYR A 73 5.34 7.33 -13.82
CA TYR A 73 4.82 5.99 -13.51
C TYR A 73 5.87 5.01 -12.96
N GLN A 74 7.08 4.99 -13.51
CA GLN A 74 8.18 4.16 -12.97
C GLN A 74 8.62 4.61 -11.57
N ARG A 75 8.56 5.92 -11.28
CA ARG A 75 8.89 6.45 -9.95
C ARG A 75 7.83 6.05 -8.93
N ALA A 76 6.55 6.13 -9.31
CA ALA A 76 5.44 5.63 -8.49
C ALA A 76 5.56 4.12 -8.23
N MET A 77 5.85 3.32 -9.26
CA MET A 77 6.07 1.87 -9.09
C MET A 77 7.20 1.59 -8.11
N TRP A 78 8.34 2.27 -8.29
CA TRP A 78 9.48 2.12 -7.39
C TRP A 78 9.13 2.47 -5.94
N LEU A 79 8.32 3.50 -5.70
CA LEU A 79 7.87 3.86 -4.35
C LEU A 79 7.04 2.74 -3.72
N TYR A 80 6.03 2.24 -4.42
CA TYR A 80 5.19 1.13 -3.94
C TYR A 80 5.98 -0.15 -3.68
N GLN A 81 6.94 -0.45 -4.55
CA GLN A 81 7.84 -1.58 -4.37
C GLN A 81 8.79 -1.40 -3.19
N THR A 82 9.26 -0.18 -2.94
CA THR A 82 10.31 0.06 -1.93
C THR A 82 9.73 0.11 -0.53
N VAL A 83 8.55 0.68 -0.34
CA VAL A 83 8.00 0.92 1.00
C VAL A 83 7.69 -0.37 1.77
N ASP A 84 7.28 -1.44 1.07
CA ASP A 84 6.99 -2.76 1.67
C ASP A 84 8.20 -3.74 1.63
N LYS A 85 9.15 -3.57 0.70
CA LYS A 85 10.27 -4.52 0.53
C LYS A 85 11.25 -4.57 1.71
N THR A 86 11.32 -3.51 2.51
CA THR A 86 12.28 -3.40 3.62
C THR A 86 12.13 -4.53 4.65
N ASP A 87 10.91 -5.04 4.87
CA ASP A 87 10.61 -6.09 5.86
C ASP A 87 10.16 -7.43 5.23
N TYR A 88 9.62 -7.42 4.01
CA TYR A 88 9.09 -8.61 3.32
C TYR A 88 10.17 -9.65 2.92
N ALA A 89 11.41 -9.22 2.67
CA ALA A 89 12.44 -10.05 2.03
C ALA A 89 12.88 -11.29 2.84
N LEU A 90 12.61 -11.34 4.16
CA LEU A 90 13.01 -12.44 5.04
C LEU A 90 11.88 -13.42 5.38
N GLY A 91 10.62 -12.98 5.36
CA GLY A 91 9.46 -13.78 5.79
C GLY A 91 8.79 -14.60 4.68
N ALA A 92 8.73 -14.05 3.47
CA ALA A 92 7.94 -14.60 2.36
C ALA A 92 8.40 -15.99 1.89
N ALA A 93 9.72 -16.24 1.87
CA ALA A 93 10.28 -17.53 1.43
C ALA A 93 9.85 -18.69 2.35
N ALA A 94 9.68 -18.43 3.65
CA ALA A 94 9.25 -19.44 4.63
C ALA A 94 7.76 -19.79 4.51
N LEU A 95 6.98 -18.93 3.85
CA LEU A 95 5.52 -19.02 3.78
C LEU A 95 4.99 -19.33 2.38
N ALA A 96 5.86 -19.35 1.37
CA ALA A 96 5.50 -19.62 -0.03
C ALA A 96 4.74 -20.95 -0.24
N ASN A 97 5.01 -21.97 0.59
CA ASN A 97 4.35 -23.27 0.53
C ASN A 97 3.05 -23.37 1.37
N LYS A 98 2.64 -22.29 2.03
CA LYS A 98 1.47 -22.26 2.93
C LYS A 98 0.21 -21.64 2.30
N VAL A 99 0.17 -21.57 0.97
CA VAL A 99 -0.98 -21.09 0.23
C VAL A 99 -2.13 -22.10 0.30
N GLY A 100 -3.23 -21.74 0.98
CA GLY A 100 -4.44 -22.57 1.08
C GLY A 100 -4.62 -23.35 2.39
N GLU A 101 -3.67 -23.26 3.32
CA GLU A 101 -3.78 -23.77 4.68
C GLU A 101 -3.83 -22.60 5.67
N LYS A 102 -4.47 -22.78 6.83
CA LYS A 102 -4.33 -21.81 7.93
C LYS A 102 -2.88 -21.75 8.39
N ILE A 103 -2.36 -20.55 8.58
CA ILE A 103 -0.97 -20.32 8.99
C ILE A 103 -0.91 -20.29 10.52
N PRO A 104 -0.17 -21.21 11.16
CA PRO A 104 -0.03 -21.22 12.61
C PRO A 104 0.89 -20.07 13.06
N LEU A 105 0.30 -19.01 13.63
CA LEU A 105 1.04 -17.81 14.06
C LEU A 105 2.10 -18.14 15.12
N MET A 106 1.80 -19.09 16.02
CA MET A 106 2.71 -19.57 17.08
C MET A 106 4.07 -20.07 16.57
N GLY A 107 4.12 -20.67 15.37
CA GLY A 107 5.37 -21.12 14.76
C GLY A 107 6.28 -19.96 14.33
N PHE A 108 5.70 -18.77 14.19
CA PHE A 108 6.36 -17.56 13.71
C PHE A 108 6.74 -16.59 14.83
N LEU A 109 6.02 -16.62 15.97
CA LEU A 109 6.32 -15.80 17.15
C LEU A 109 7.76 -15.95 17.66
N ASN A 110 8.36 -17.13 17.52
CA ASN A 110 9.74 -17.38 17.95
C ASN A 110 10.80 -16.72 17.06
N ARG A 111 10.40 -16.18 15.92
CA ARG A 111 11.29 -15.56 14.91
C ARG A 111 10.97 -14.09 14.66
N LEU A 112 9.92 -13.56 15.28
CA LEU A 112 9.49 -12.19 15.13
C LEU A 112 9.52 -11.44 16.45
N THR A 113 10.09 -10.24 16.39
CA THR A 113 10.00 -9.24 17.44
C THR A 113 9.11 -8.12 16.94
N PRO A 114 7.97 -7.84 17.58
CA PRO A 114 7.18 -6.65 17.27
C PRO A 114 8.07 -5.40 17.32
N LYS A 115 7.93 -4.53 16.31
CA LYS A 115 8.62 -3.23 16.30
C LYS A 115 8.09 -2.36 17.44
N ALA A 116 8.93 -1.46 17.95
CA ALA A 116 8.47 -0.46 18.90
C ALA A 116 7.46 0.50 18.26
N ASP A 117 6.50 1.02 19.02
CA ASP A 117 5.43 1.93 18.56
C ASP A 117 5.94 3.11 17.75
N LYS A 118 7.10 3.66 18.15
CA LYS A 118 7.77 4.75 17.41
C LYS A 118 8.11 4.34 15.98
N ALA A 119 8.66 3.14 15.79
CA ALA A 119 9.03 2.63 14.48
C ALA A 119 7.79 2.29 13.63
N GLN A 120 6.75 1.68 14.25
CA GLN A 120 5.49 1.41 13.56
C GLN A 120 4.78 2.69 13.12
N THR A 121 4.78 3.71 13.97
CA THR A 121 4.25 5.03 13.61
C THR A 121 5.00 5.64 12.42
N ILE A 122 6.33 5.58 12.43
CA ILE A 122 7.13 6.11 11.32
C ILE A 122 6.77 5.34 10.04
N ASP A 123 6.66 4.02 10.08
CA ASP A 123 6.31 3.20 8.91
C ASP A 123 4.93 3.57 8.34
N LEU A 124 3.90 3.64 9.20
CA LEU A 124 2.55 4.11 8.83
C LEU A 124 2.60 5.48 8.13
N CYS A 125 3.36 6.43 8.68
CA CYS A 125 3.46 7.77 8.12
C CYS A 125 4.22 7.80 6.79
N LEU A 126 5.26 6.98 6.64
CA LEU A 126 6.01 6.86 5.39
C LEU A 126 5.18 6.21 4.28
N LYS A 127 4.41 5.17 4.61
CA LYS A 127 3.47 4.52 3.70
C LYS A 127 2.40 5.49 3.20
N LEU A 128 1.84 6.31 4.10
CA LEU A 128 0.93 7.39 3.71
C LEU A 128 1.60 8.42 2.77
N VAL A 129 2.83 8.83 3.07
CA VAL A 129 3.57 9.77 2.23
C VAL A 129 3.92 9.18 0.87
N VAL A 130 4.23 7.88 0.83
CA VAL A 130 4.43 7.15 -0.43
C VAL A 130 3.18 7.18 -1.28
N GLU A 131 2.00 6.95 -0.69
CA GLU A 131 0.74 7.06 -1.42
C GLU A 131 0.55 8.46 -2.03
N LEU A 132 0.76 9.50 -1.23
CA LEU A 132 0.63 10.88 -1.68
C LEU A 132 1.61 11.22 -2.81
N VAL A 133 2.89 10.90 -2.64
CA VAL A 133 3.91 11.20 -3.65
C VAL A 133 3.65 10.38 -4.91
N ALA A 134 3.30 9.10 -4.79
CA ALA A 134 2.96 8.26 -5.93
C ALA A 134 1.71 8.77 -6.67
N PHE A 135 0.67 9.23 -5.95
CA PHE A 135 -0.47 9.93 -6.51
C PHE A 135 -0.03 11.14 -7.35
N CYS A 136 0.86 11.98 -6.83
CA CYS A 136 1.36 13.14 -7.58
C CYS A 136 2.11 12.71 -8.84
N GLN A 137 2.99 11.70 -8.75
CA GLN A 137 3.75 11.17 -9.87
C GLN A 137 2.84 10.62 -10.98
N ILE A 138 1.82 9.83 -10.62
CA ILE A 138 0.88 9.20 -11.56
C ILE A 138 0.05 10.26 -12.31
N ASN A 139 -0.26 11.37 -11.65
CA ASN A 139 -1.09 12.43 -12.20
C ASN A 139 -0.28 13.60 -12.82
N GLY A 140 1.06 13.51 -12.83
CA GLY A 140 1.93 14.58 -13.35
C GLY A 140 1.87 15.88 -12.54
N ILE A 141 1.54 15.80 -11.25
CA ILE A 141 1.42 16.93 -10.32
C ILE A 141 2.75 17.08 -9.55
N PRO A 142 3.14 18.30 -9.13
CA PRO A 142 4.24 18.48 -8.19
C PRO A 142 4.08 17.60 -6.93
N GLY A 143 5.17 16.99 -6.48
CA GLY A 143 5.16 15.97 -5.41
C GLY A 143 4.73 16.46 -4.02
N ASP A 144 4.49 17.77 -3.86
CA ASP A 144 4.07 18.41 -2.62
C ASP A 144 2.59 18.81 -2.58
N SER A 145 1.79 18.38 -3.57
CA SER A 145 0.37 18.73 -3.67
C SER A 145 -0.54 17.91 -2.73
N ILE A 146 -0.41 18.17 -1.43
CA ILE A 146 -1.20 17.51 -0.37
C ILE A 146 -2.71 17.74 -0.57
N GLY A 147 -3.11 18.94 -1.00
CA GLY A 147 -4.52 19.29 -1.18
C GLY A 147 -5.20 18.47 -2.27
N ASP A 148 -4.55 18.28 -3.41
CA ASP A 148 -5.07 17.47 -4.52
C ASP A 148 -5.20 16.00 -4.11
N PHE A 149 -4.23 15.50 -3.34
CA PHE A 149 -4.30 14.15 -2.78
C PHE A 149 -5.46 13.98 -1.81
N VAL A 150 -5.64 14.91 -0.85
CA VAL A 150 -6.76 14.82 0.10
C VAL A 150 -8.12 14.90 -0.59
N ALA A 151 -8.24 15.74 -1.63
CA ALA A 151 -9.46 15.79 -2.43
C ALA A 151 -9.75 14.46 -3.13
N SER A 152 -8.73 13.82 -3.70
CA SER A 152 -8.90 12.56 -4.42
C SER A 152 -9.31 11.39 -3.54
N LEU A 153 -9.01 11.40 -2.24
CA LEU A 153 -9.44 10.36 -1.29
C LEU A 153 -10.97 10.18 -1.22
N GLY A 154 -11.75 11.19 -1.60
CA GLY A 154 -13.21 11.09 -1.72
C GLY A 154 -13.68 10.21 -2.88
N ASP A 155 -12.83 10.07 -3.91
CA ASP A 155 -13.09 9.32 -5.14
C ASP A 155 -12.30 8.01 -5.19
N TYR A 156 -11.54 7.68 -4.14
CA TYR A 156 -10.80 6.42 -4.05
C TYR A 156 -11.79 5.24 -4.07
N SER A 157 -11.55 4.33 -5.02
CA SER A 157 -12.26 3.05 -5.18
C SER A 157 -11.26 1.96 -5.56
N GLY A 158 -11.73 0.71 -5.66
CA GLY A 158 -10.90 -0.36 -6.22
C GLY A 158 -9.64 -0.64 -5.41
N GLU A 159 -8.54 -0.85 -6.14
CA GLU A 159 -7.21 -1.08 -5.60
C GLU A 159 -6.64 0.11 -4.78
N ASN A 160 -7.06 1.34 -5.05
CA ASN A 160 -6.61 2.52 -4.29
C ASN A 160 -7.28 2.57 -2.91
N LEU A 161 -8.60 2.38 -2.88
CA LEU A 161 -9.34 2.32 -1.62
C LEU A 161 -8.92 1.11 -0.78
N MET A 162 -8.67 -0.04 -1.42
CA MET A 162 -8.16 -1.23 -0.73
C MET A 162 -6.79 -0.99 -0.10
N ARG A 163 -5.86 -0.32 -0.80
CA ARG A 163 -4.55 0.03 -0.22
C ARG A 163 -4.67 0.92 1.02
N MET A 164 -5.50 1.95 0.95
CA MET A 164 -5.73 2.84 2.09
C MET A 164 -6.49 2.15 3.23
N THR A 165 -7.38 1.22 2.91
CA THR A 165 -8.06 0.37 3.90
C THR A 165 -7.05 -0.54 4.61
N ALA A 166 -6.15 -1.17 3.85
CA ALA A 166 -5.07 -1.99 4.39
C ALA A 166 -4.12 -1.17 5.25
N LEU A 167 -3.74 0.05 4.84
CA LEU A 167 -2.95 0.97 5.66
C LEU A 167 -3.59 1.26 7.02
N VAL A 168 -4.87 1.63 7.02
CA VAL A 168 -5.60 1.92 8.27
C VAL A 168 -5.73 0.68 9.15
N CYS A 169 -6.01 -0.48 8.57
CA CYS A 169 -6.24 -1.71 9.30
C CYS A 169 -4.95 -2.37 9.79
N PHE A 170 -3.98 -2.59 8.90
CA PHE A 170 -2.79 -3.40 9.14
C PHE A 170 -1.62 -2.61 9.74
N ASP A 171 -1.49 -1.33 9.44
CA ASP A 171 -0.39 -0.48 9.93
C ASP A 171 -0.85 0.53 11.00
N GLY A 172 -2.16 0.82 11.04
CA GLY A 172 -2.79 1.61 12.09
C GLY A 172 -3.35 0.73 13.20
N LEU A 173 -4.57 0.21 12.99
CA LEU A 173 -5.37 -0.41 14.05
C LEU A 173 -4.71 -1.63 14.69
N ILE A 174 -4.14 -2.55 13.91
CA ILE A 174 -3.55 -3.79 14.44
C ILE A 174 -2.32 -3.51 15.32
N PRO A 175 -1.27 -2.79 14.86
CA PRO A 175 -0.05 -2.60 15.63
C PRO A 175 -0.10 -1.45 16.63
N LEU A 176 -0.93 -0.42 16.41
CA LEU A 176 -0.97 0.80 17.23
C LEU A 176 -2.29 0.99 18.00
N GLY A 177 -3.25 0.08 17.79
CA GLY A 177 -4.51 0.07 18.52
C GLY A 177 -5.53 1.13 18.05
N PRO A 178 -6.63 1.31 18.80
CA PRO A 178 -7.76 2.15 18.37
C PRO A 178 -7.42 3.65 18.31
N ASP A 179 -6.41 4.09 19.08
CA ASP A 179 -5.98 5.49 19.17
C ASP A 179 -4.80 5.83 18.25
N PHE A 180 -4.49 4.97 17.27
CA PHE A 180 -3.30 5.09 16.42
C PHE A 180 -3.13 6.47 15.76
N ILE A 181 -4.23 7.14 15.41
CA ILE A 181 -4.19 8.49 14.79
C ILE A 181 -3.62 9.52 15.78
N MET A 182 -4.07 9.47 17.03
CA MET A 182 -3.60 10.37 18.08
C MET A 182 -2.16 10.03 18.47
N GLN A 183 -1.84 8.74 18.57
CA GLN A 183 -0.48 8.27 18.84
C GLN A 183 0.48 8.71 17.74
N ALA A 184 0.09 8.59 16.46
CA ALA A 184 0.90 9.01 15.34
C ALA A 184 1.16 10.51 15.36
N GLN A 185 0.14 11.33 15.61
CA GLN A 185 0.29 12.78 15.74
C GLN A 185 1.23 13.16 16.91
N SER A 186 1.09 12.51 18.06
CA SER A 186 1.94 12.76 19.23
C SER A 186 3.39 12.37 18.97
N THR A 187 3.60 11.20 18.38
CA THR A 187 4.94 10.69 18.04
C THR A 187 5.62 11.61 17.03
N LEU A 188 4.96 11.95 15.93
CA LEU A 188 5.48 12.87 14.90
C LEU A 188 5.90 14.21 15.49
N SER A 189 5.10 14.76 16.41
CA SER A 189 5.40 16.03 17.10
C SER A 189 6.66 15.95 17.99
N GLY A 190 7.04 14.75 18.42
CA GLY A 190 8.23 14.51 19.25
C GLY A 190 9.44 13.97 18.47
N LEU A 191 9.32 13.75 17.16
CA LEU A 191 10.44 13.26 16.34
C LEU A 191 11.44 14.38 16.05
N GLY A 192 12.72 14.03 16.04
CA GLY A 192 13.77 14.82 15.42
C GLY A 192 14.19 14.25 14.06
N PRO A 193 14.91 15.04 13.22
CA PRO A 193 15.41 14.56 11.94
C PRO A 193 16.25 13.27 12.04
N SER A 194 17.06 13.13 13.10
CA SER A 194 17.89 11.94 13.35
C SER A 194 17.09 10.67 13.60
N ASP A 195 15.83 10.79 14.02
CA ASP A 195 14.95 9.62 14.21
C ASP A 195 14.48 9.05 12.87
N LEU A 196 14.28 9.91 11.86
CA LEU A 196 13.94 9.49 10.50
C LEU A 196 15.15 8.85 9.82
N GLU A 197 16.34 9.42 9.99
CA GLU A 197 17.58 8.92 9.36
C GLU A 197 17.97 7.51 9.84
N GLN A 198 17.51 7.10 11.03
CA GLN A 198 17.70 5.75 11.54
C GLN A 198 16.69 4.75 10.97
N ASN A 199 15.65 5.21 10.25
CA ASN A 199 14.66 4.35 9.63
C ASN A 199 15.12 3.95 8.21
N ASN A 200 15.20 2.64 7.97
CA ASN A 200 15.67 2.09 6.69
C ASN A 200 14.71 2.41 5.53
N THR A 201 13.41 2.38 5.77
CA THR A 201 12.40 2.72 4.76
C THR A 201 12.56 4.18 4.36
N PHE A 202 12.65 5.11 5.33
CA PHE A 202 12.91 6.52 5.07
C PHE A 202 14.19 6.71 4.24
N SER A 203 15.30 6.09 4.67
CA SER A 203 16.58 6.19 3.95
C SER A 203 16.45 5.77 2.47
N SER A 204 15.66 4.73 2.20
CA SER A 204 15.44 4.20 0.85
C SER A 204 14.59 5.11 -0.04
N ILE A 205 13.61 5.83 0.53
CA ILE A 205 12.66 6.67 -0.23
C ILE A 205 12.89 8.17 -0.08
N SER A 206 13.83 8.60 0.77
CA SER A 206 13.95 10.00 1.20
C SER A 206 14.10 10.98 0.04
N ASP A 207 14.75 10.59 -1.06
CA ASP A 207 14.93 11.43 -2.26
C ASP A 207 13.62 11.71 -3.01
N ALA A 208 12.56 10.94 -2.76
CA ALA A 208 11.23 11.19 -3.31
C ALA A 208 10.39 12.12 -2.43
N ILE A 209 10.73 12.24 -1.15
CA ILE A 209 9.95 13.01 -0.18
C ILE A 209 10.31 14.49 -0.35
N PRO A 210 9.32 15.38 -0.61
CA PRO A 210 9.56 16.81 -0.66
C PRO A 210 10.19 17.36 0.63
N GLY A 211 11.19 18.22 0.46
CA GLY A 211 11.96 18.81 1.55
C GLY A 211 13.46 18.83 1.23
N ASN A 212 14.12 19.95 1.53
CA ASN A 212 15.54 20.14 1.20
C ASN A 212 16.49 19.32 2.09
N ASP A 213 16.05 18.98 3.30
CA ASP A 213 16.80 18.22 4.29
C ASP A 213 15.85 17.32 5.11
N SER A 214 16.39 16.53 6.04
CA SER A 214 15.61 15.64 6.91
C SER A 214 14.57 16.38 7.76
N GLY A 215 14.82 17.65 8.12
CA GLY A 215 13.86 18.48 8.84
C GLY A 215 12.69 18.89 7.95
N GLY A 216 12.95 19.40 6.76
CA GLY A 216 11.91 19.73 5.79
C GLY A 216 11.08 18.52 5.35
N LYS A 217 11.71 17.34 5.26
CA LYS A 217 11.03 16.07 4.98
C LYS A 217 10.16 15.63 6.15
N LEU A 218 10.63 15.77 7.39
CA LEU A 218 9.81 15.54 8.59
C LEU A 218 8.59 16.47 8.62
N ASP A 219 8.76 17.75 8.32
CA ASP A 219 7.66 18.72 8.23
C ASP A 219 6.66 18.33 7.14
N PHE A 220 7.13 17.84 5.99
CA PHE A 220 6.26 17.34 4.93
C PHE A 220 5.46 16.10 5.37
N ILE A 221 6.11 15.14 6.02
CA ILE A 221 5.46 13.94 6.57
C ILE A 221 4.37 14.36 7.58
N GLY A 222 4.72 15.27 8.50
CA GLY A 222 3.80 15.79 9.51
C GLY A 222 2.56 16.45 8.91
N ARG A 223 2.75 17.36 7.93
CA ARG A 223 1.63 18.02 7.24
C ARG A 223 0.77 17.06 6.43
N SER A 224 1.39 16.07 5.78
CA SER A 224 0.68 15.04 5.01
C SER A 224 -0.23 14.22 5.93
N PHE A 225 0.31 13.73 7.04
CA PHE A 225 -0.47 13.00 8.04
C PHE A 225 -1.60 13.84 8.63
N ASP A 226 -1.29 15.09 9.03
CA ASP A 226 -2.26 16.02 9.60
C ASP A 226 -3.44 16.28 8.67
N SER A 227 -3.18 16.36 7.37
CA SER A 227 -4.22 16.61 6.35
C SER A 227 -5.11 15.40 6.08
N VAL A 228 -4.61 14.18 6.29
CA VAL A 228 -5.32 12.92 6.00
C VAL A 228 -6.02 12.35 7.23
N LYS A 229 -5.62 12.74 8.44
CA LYS A 229 -6.18 12.19 9.69
C LYS A 229 -7.71 12.29 9.80
N GLY A 230 -8.30 13.35 9.22
CA GLY A 230 -9.75 13.53 9.16
C GLY A 230 -10.45 12.44 8.34
N TRP A 231 -9.87 12.10 7.19
CA TRP A 231 -10.34 11.00 6.34
C TRP A 231 -10.20 9.65 7.08
N MET A 232 -9.04 9.36 7.69
CA MET A 232 -8.83 8.11 8.44
C MET A 232 -9.82 7.97 9.61
N SER A 233 -10.02 9.04 10.37
CA SER A 233 -10.96 9.07 11.50
C SER A 233 -12.40 8.84 11.03
N GLY A 234 -12.80 9.52 9.95
CA GLY A 234 -14.11 9.35 9.34
C GLY A 234 -14.32 7.93 8.81
N PHE A 235 -13.31 7.35 8.17
CA PHE A 235 -13.33 5.99 7.66
C PHE A 235 -13.48 4.95 8.78
N VAL A 236 -12.66 5.03 9.82
CA VAL A 236 -12.75 4.15 11.01
C VAL A 236 -14.12 4.26 11.68
N GLY A 237 -14.61 5.48 11.89
CA GLY A 237 -15.91 5.72 12.51
C GLY A 237 -17.08 5.20 11.68
N ALA A 238 -17.10 5.51 10.37
CA ALA A 238 -18.17 5.10 9.47
C ALA A 238 -18.26 3.57 9.29
N LYS A 239 -17.12 2.87 9.34
CA LYS A 239 -17.05 1.42 9.19
C LYS A 239 -17.10 0.67 10.53
N GLY A 240 -17.10 1.40 11.65
CA GLY A 240 -17.08 0.85 13.00
C GLY A 240 -15.92 -0.13 13.18
N LEU A 241 -14.72 0.30 12.81
CA LEU A 241 -13.51 -0.53 12.87
C LEU A 241 -12.92 -0.51 14.28
N THR A 242 -12.47 -1.68 14.72
CA THR A 242 -11.67 -1.87 15.93
C THR A 242 -10.56 -2.88 15.62
N PRO A 243 -9.46 -2.91 16.39
CA PRO A 243 -8.41 -3.90 16.20
C PRO A 243 -8.95 -5.34 16.24
N GLU A 244 -9.87 -5.64 17.15
CA GLU A 244 -10.49 -6.96 17.30
C GLU A 244 -11.32 -7.33 16.08
N LYS A 245 -12.08 -6.37 15.52
CA LYS A 245 -12.89 -6.62 14.32
C LYS A 245 -12.03 -6.96 13.11
N VAL A 246 -10.90 -6.27 12.94
CA VAL A 246 -9.92 -6.57 11.88
C VAL A 246 -9.26 -7.93 12.13
N ALA A 247 -8.76 -8.18 13.35
CA ALA A 247 -8.10 -9.43 13.71
C ALA A 247 -9.02 -10.65 13.54
N ASN A 248 -10.29 -10.54 13.93
CA ASN A 248 -11.27 -11.62 13.79
C ASN A 248 -11.51 -12.01 12.33
N ASN A 249 -11.44 -11.07 11.39
CA ASN A 249 -11.56 -11.38 9.96
C ASN A 249 -10.28 -12.02 9.39
N LEU A 250 -9.11 -11.69 9.95
CA LEU A 250 -7.83 -12.34 9.61
C LEU A 250 -7.75 -13.80 10.09
N GLN A 251 -8.54 -14.19 11.09
CA GLN A 251 -8.63 -15.59 11.58
C GLN A 251 -9.08 -16.60 10.52
N GLY A 252 -9.65 -16.12 9.41
CA GLY A 252 -9.98 -16.93 8.25
C GLY A 252 -8.78 -17.67 7.67
N PHE A 253 -7.57 -17.08 7.72
CA PHE A 253 -6.35 -17.68 7.15
C PHE A 253 -5.14 -17.70 8.08
N VAL A 254 -5.17 -17.01 9.22
CA VAL A 254 -4.13 -17.09 10.26
C VAL A 254 -4.74 -17.65 11.55
N GLU A 255 -4.05 -18.57 12.22
CA GLU A 255 -4.45 -19.02 13.55
C GLU A 255 -3.94 -18.02 14.60
N ILE A 256 -4.81 -17.11 15.02
CA ILE A 256 -4.51 -16.05 15.99
C ILE A 256 -4.92 -16.54 17.39
N ALA A 257 -4.01 -16.48 18.36
CA ALA A 257 -4.36 -16.61 19.77
C ALA A 257 -4.88 -15.25 20.30
N ASP A 258 -5.86 -15.28 21.20
CA ASP A 258 -6.62 -14.11 21.64
C ASP A 258 -5.78 -12.93 22.19
N ASP A 259 -4.51 -13.14 22.56
CA ASP A 259 -3.63 -12.15 23.21
C ASP A 259 -2.41 -11.72 22.35
N LYS A 260 -2.45 -11.90 21.02
CA LYS A 260 -1.26 -11.74 20.14
C LYS A 260 -1.41 -10.72 19.01
N LEU A 261 -2.15 -9.63 19.20
CA LEU A 261 -2.33 -8.58 18.19
C LEU A 261 -1.00 -7.96 17.73
N ASP A 262 -0.08 -7.65 18.64
CA ASP A 262 1.22 -7.05 18.29
C ASP A 262 2.06 -7.96 17.36
N TYR A 263 1.94 -9.27 17.56
CA TYR A 263 2.61 -10.26 16.72
C TYR A 263 1.88 -10.50 15.40
N LEU A 264 0.57 -10.28 15.36
CA LEU A 264 -0.20 -10.28 14.12
C LEU A 264 0.23 -9.13 13.22
N GLY A 265 0.43 -7.91 13.77
CA GLY A 265 0.99 -6.78 13.04
C GLY A 265 2.36 -7.11 12.46
N ALA A 266 3.27 -7.62 13.30
CA ALA A 266 4.60 -8.04 12.83
C ALA A 266 4.55 -9.16 11.78
N PHE A 267 3.58 -10.09 11.87
CA PHE A 267 3.37 -11.11 10.86
C PHE A 267 2.91 -10.51 9.53
N LEU A 268 1.96 -9.57 9.55
CA LEU A 268 1.46 -8.91 8.34
C LEU A 268 2.58 -8.12 7.65
N ASP A 269 3.38 -7.35 8.40
CA ASP A 269 4.51 -6.57 7.88
C ASP A 269 5.49 -7.42 7.05
N VAL A 270 5.83 -8.62 7.52
CA VAL A 270 6.87 -9.46 6.87
C VAL A 270 6.31 -10.48 5.88
N SER A 271 4.99 -10.68 5.86
CA SER A 271 4.34 -11.71 5.03
C SER A 271 3.46 -11.14 3.93
N THR A 272 3.16 -9.84 3.99
CA THR A 272 2.37 -9.12 2.99
C THR A 272 3.21 -8.07 2.28
N ASN A 273 2.78 -7.71 1.08
CA ASN A 273 3.39 -6.66 0.25
C ASN A 273 2.27 -5.99 -0.54
N TYR A 274 1.35 -5.39 0.20
CA TYR A 274 0.08 -4.92 -0.35
C TYR A 274 0.21 -3.57 -1.06
N TYR A 275 1.21 -2.75 -0.74
CA TYR A 275 1.55 -1.55 -1.52
C TYR A 275 2.03 -1.92 -2.92
N GLU A 276 2.99 -2.85 -3.07
CA GLU A 276 3.43 -3.29 -4.40
C GLU A 276 2.27 -3.93 -5.18
N HIS A 277 1.49 -4.79 -4.52
CA HIS A 277 0.37 -5.49 -5.17
C HIS A 277 -0.68 -4.53 -5.72
N THR A 278 -1.27 -3.71 -4.85
CA THR A 278 -2.35 -2.78 -5.23
C THR A 278 -1.82 -1.58 -6.03
N GLY A 279 -0.57 -1.17 -5.79
CA GLY A 279 0.11 -0.12 -6.56
C GLY A 279 0.39 -0.55 -8.00
N THR A 280 0.73 -1.82 -8.23
CA THR A 280 0.86 -2.40 -9.58
C THR A 280 -0.48 -2.38 -10.31
N GLN A 281 -1.56 -2.80 -9.63
CA GLN A 281 -2.91 -2.73 -10.19
C GLN A 281 -3.32 -1.28 -10.55
N THR A 282 -2.98 -0.32 -9.69
CA THR A 282 -3.28 1.10 -9.92
C THR A 282 -2.60 1.63 -11.15
N LEU A 283 -1.30 1.34 -11.29
CA LEU A 283 -0.53 1.78 -12.43
C LEU A 283 -1.04 1.14 -13.72
N ALA A 284 -1.36 -0.15 -13.69
CA ALA A 284 -1.96 -0.83 -14.84
C ALA A 284 -3.26 -0.15 -15.29
N ARG A 285 -4.21 0.05 -14.37
CA ARG A 285 -5.48 0.73 -14.65
C ARG A 285 -5.25 2.12 -15.22
N ARG A 286 -4.44 2.96 -14.57
CA ARG A 286 -4.19 4.34 -15.00
C ARG A 286 -3.51 4.43 -16.37
N LEU A 287 -2.55 3.55 -16.64
CA LEU A 287 -1.89 3.48 -17.94
C LEU A 287 -2.86 3.06 -19.04
N ILE A 288 -3.75 2.10 -18.76
CA ILE A 288 -4.76 1.60 -19.70
C ILE A 288 -5.83 2.68 -19.96
N GLU A 289 -6.37 3.31 -18.91
CA GLU A 289 -7.33 4.42 -19.01
C GLU A 289 -6.78 5.56 -19.87
N ARG A 290 -5.49 5.88 -19.70
CA ARG A 290 -4.84 6.91 -20.50
C ARG A 290 -4.55 6.44 -21.92
N ALA A 291 -4.08 5.20 -22.08
CA ALA A 291 -3.79 4.63 -23.39
C ALA A 291 -5.04 4.61 -24.29
N VAL A 292 -6.19 4.17 -23.77
CA VAL A 292 -7.44 4.15 -24.54
C VAL A 292 -7.94 5.56 -24.88
N ALA A 293 -7.65 6.57 -24.05
CA ALA A 293 -8.01 7.95 -24.34
C ALA A 293 -7.10 8.62 -25.40
N GLU A 294 -5.93 8.04 -25.68
CA GLU A 294 -4.93 8.57 -26.61
C GLU A 294 -4.92 7.85 -27.98
N ILE A 295 -5.66 6.75 -28.12
CA ILE A 295 -5.85 5.97 -29.36
C ILE A 295 -7.19 6.37 -30.00
#